data_AF-A0A7V2JNL4-F1
#
_entry.id   AF-A0A7V2JNL4-F1
#
_cell.length_a   1.000
_cell.length_b   1.000
_cell.length_c   1.000
_cell.angle_alpha   90.00
_cell.angle_beta   90.00
_cell.angle_gamma   90.00
#
_symmetry.space_group_name_H-M   'P 1'
#
loop_
_entity.id
_entity.type
_entity.pdbx_description
1 polymer ?
#
loop_
_entity_poly.entity_id
_entity_poly.type
_entity_poly.pdbx_seq_one_letter_code
_entity_poly.pdbx_strand_id
1 'polypeptide(L)'
;MSGRIPAHIDPFRFADLGNRLSGTIPITELSRLCQVCNKANSTLELDMSFSKGDGPAIMQGNISGNLMLACQRCLEPMRHDIDLGSRFYFSRPGLRHNGIDDVDVIVVEGELDLYALIEDEVLLSLPMIIMHAARECPAAALMAEKDEAKLQKQNPFAVLKN
;
A
#
# COMPACT_ATOMS: atom_id res chain seq x y z
N MET A 1 8.33 -23.49 -5.34
CA MET A 1 8.29 -22.59 -6.51
C MET A 1 7.07 -21.72 -6.32
N SER A 2 7.27 -20.43 -6.03
CA SER A 2 6.18 -19.48 -5.83
C SER A 2 5.55 -19.20 -7.19
N GLY A 3 4.24 -19.44 -7.31
CA GLY A 3 3.49 -19.28 -8.56
C GLY A 3 2.93 -17.86 -8.71
N ARG A 4 2.27 -17.59 -9.83
CA ARG A 4 1.45 -16.38 -9.96
C ARG A 4 0.21 -16.50 -9.07
N ILE A 5 -0.11 -15.45 -8.34
CA ILE A 5 -1.35 -15.40 -7.54
C ILE A 5 -2.56 -15.27 -8.47
N PRO A 6 -3.64 -16.05 -8.30
CA PRO A 6 -4.87 -15.88 -9.08
C PRO A 6 -5.57 -14.57 -8.72
N ALA A 7 -6.17 -13.90 -9.71
CA ALA A 7 -6.90 -12.65 -9.50
C ALA A 7 -8.21 -12.85 -8.71
N HIS A 8 -8.87 -13.99 -8.89
CA HIS A 8 -10.13 -14.32 -8.23
C HIS A 8 -9.98 -15.62 -7.45
N ILE A 9 -10.53 -15.65 -6.24
CA ILE A 9 -10.54 -16.83 -5.36
C ILE A 9 -11.90 -17.01 -4.69
N ASP A 10 -12.26 -18.23 -4.31
CA ASP A 10 -13.33 -18.46 -3.33
C ASP A 10 -12.69 -18.55 -1.93
N PRO A 11 -12.79 -17.51 -1.10
CA PRO A 11 -12.13 -17.47 0.20
C PRO A 11 -12.67 -18.55 1.17
N PHE A 12 -13.93 -18.94 1.01
CA PHE A 12 -14.55 -19.98 1.86
C PHE A 12 -14.00 -21.35 1.50
N ARG A 13 -13.87 -21.66 0.20
CA ARG A 13 -13.28 -22.92 -0.25
C ARG A 13 -11.81 -23.02 0.16
N PHE A 14 -11.05 -21.93 0.08
CA PHE A 14 -9.67 -21.90 0.54
C PHE A 14 -9.56 -22.11 2.06
N ALA A 15 -10.45 -21.49 2.84
CA ALA A 15 -10.51 -21.66 4.29
C ALA A 15 -10.92 -23.09 4.70
N ASP A 16 -11.90 -23.69 4.03
CA ASP A 16 -12.35 -25.06 4.29
C ASP A 16 -11.24 -26.10 4.05
N LEU A 17 -10.36 -25.84 3.08
CA LEU A 17 -9.22 -26.71 2.75
C LEU A 17 -7.95 -26.39 3.56
N GLY A 18 -7.93 -25.30 4.34
CA GLY A 18 -6.74 -24.84 5.05
C GLY A 18 -5.59 -24.45 4.11
N ASN A 19 -5.93 -23.91 2.94
CA ASN A 19 -4.95 -23.61 1.91
C ASN A 19 -4.02 -22.45 2.32
N ARG A 20 -2.82 -22.45 1.72
CA ARG A 20 -1.91 -21.31 1.75
C ARG A 20 -1.65 -20.87 0.32
N LEU A 21 -1.68 -19.56 0.11
CA LEU A 21 -1.46 -18.93 -1.18
C LEU A 21 -0.18 -18.10 -1.08
N SER A 22 0.85 -18.54 -1.80
CA SER A 22 2.14 -17.85 -1.86
C SER A 22 2.61 -17.69 -3.30
N GLY A 23 3.04 -16.49 -3.65
CA GLY A 23 3.25 -16.10 -5.02
C GLY A 23 3.49 -14.62 -5.20
N THR A 24 3.52 -14.19 -6.47
CA THR A 24 3.73 -12.79 -6.81
C THR A 24 2.57 -12.21 -7.63
N ILE A 25 2.38 -10.90 -7.46
CA ILE A 25 1.46 -10.07 -8.24
C ILE A 25 2.27 -8.96 -8.92
N PRO A 26 2.25 -8.86 -10.26
CA PRO A 26 2.82 -7.72 -10.96
C PRO A 26 2.02 -6.44 -10.66
N ILE A 27 2.68 -5.33 -10.32
CA ILE A 27 1.99 -4.06 -10.02
C ILE A 27 1.21 -3.52 -11.22
N THR A 28 1.55 -3.94 -12.44
CA THR A 28 0.81 -3.63 -13.66
C THR A 28 -0.62 -4.17 -13.67
N GLU A 29 -0.93 -5.17 -12.83
CA GLU A 29 -2.28 -5.73 -12.69
C GLU A 29 -3.08 -5.05 -11.58
N LEU A 30 -2.43 -4.24 -10.75
CA LEU A 30 -3.05 -3.44 -9.69
C LEU A 30 -3.30 -2.04 -10.23
N SER A 31 -4.48 -1.84 -10.82
CA SER A 31 -4.79 -0.68 -11.65
C SER A 31 -4.67 0.67 -10.95
N ARG A 32 -5.06 0.77 -9.67
CA ARG A 32 -4.99 2.00 -8.86
C ARG A 32 -3.58 2.21 -8.31
N LEU A 33 -2.91 1.15 -7.87
CA LEU A 33 -1.53 1.20 -7.42
C LEU A 33 -0.59 1.58 -8.57
N CYS A 34 -0.88 1.13 -9.79
CA CYS A 34 -0.17 1.49 -11.01
C CYS A 34 -0.31 2.98 -11.40
N GLN A 35 -1.29 3.71 -10.84
CA GLN A 35 -1.45 5.15 -11.05
C GLN A 35 -0.56 5.98 -10.12
N VAL A 36 -0.20 5.45 -8.96
CA VAL A 36 0.62 6.16 -7.96
C VAL A 36 2.08 5.71 -7.96
N CYS A 37 2.35 4.51 -8.48
CA CYS A 37 3.68 3.93 -8.59
C CYS A 37 4.21 3.99 -10.04
N ASN A 38 5.51 4.19 -10.19
CA ASN A 38 6.19 3.96 -11.45
C ASN A 38 6.21 2.46 -11.78
N LYS A 39 5.92 2.13 -13.04
CA LYS A 39 5.53 0.78 -13.50
C LYS A 39 6.70 -0.19 -13.68
N ALA A 40 7.93 0.30 -13.57
CA ALA A 40 9.11 -0.45 -14.00
C ALA A 40 9.39 -1.66 -13.09
N ASN A 41 9.00 -2.85 -13.55
CA ASN A 41 9.41 -4.17 -13.06
C ASN A 41 9.21 -4.45 -11.56
N SER A 42 8.29 -3.76 -10.90
CA SER A 42 7.98 -4.02 -9.50
C SER A 42 6.88 -5.09 -9.35
N THR A 43 7.08 -6.00 -8.41
CA THR A 43 6.13 -7.06 -8.03
C THR A 43 5.88 -7.02 -6.53
N LEU A 44 4.67 -7.37 -6.13
CA LEU A 44 4.36 -7.67 -4.73
C LEU A 44 4.44 -9.18 -4.51
N GLU A 45 5.05 -9.57 -3.41
CA GLU A 45 5.06 -10.93 -2.89
C GLU A 45 3.94 -11.08 -1.86
N LEU A 46 3.17 -12.15 -2.00
CA LEU A 46 2.09 -12.47 -1.09
C LEU A 46 2.36 -13.83 -0.46
N ASP A 47 2.04 -13.93 0.81
CA ASP A 47 2.07 -15.17 1.56
C ASP A 47 0.92 -15.19 2.57
N MET A 48 -0.18 -15.80 2.16
CA MET A 48 -1.45 -15.76 2.88
C MET A 48 -1.92 -17.17 3.24
N SER A 49 -2.31 -17.36 4.50
CA SER A 49 -2.93 -18.57 5.01
C SER A 49 -4.43 -18.38 5.18
N PHE A 50 -5.20 -19.42 4.87
CA PHE A 50 -6.63 -19.43 5.01
C PHE A 50 -7.03 -20.41 6.10
N SER A 51 -7.98 -20.01 6.93
CA SER A 51 -8.48 -20.87 7.99
C SER A 51 -9.97 -20.66 8.21
N LYS A 52 -10.63 -21.74 8.58
CA LYS A 52 -12.01 -21.73 9.05
C LYS A 52 -12.00 -21.59 10.58
N GLY A 53 -12.44 -20.45 11.08
CA GLY A 53 -12.73 -20.30 12.51
C GLY A 53 -14.13 -20.79 12.86
N ASP A 54 -14.52 -20.68 14.12
CA ASP A 54 -15.91 -20.88 14.58
C ASP A 54 -16.87 -19.76 14.11
N GLY A 55 -16.34 -18.75 13.39
CA GLY A 55 -17.06 -17.61 12.82
C GLY A 55 -16.72 -17.38 11.34
N PRO A 56 -16.42 -16.14 10.89
CA PRO A 56 -16.12 -15.83 9.50
C PRO A 56 -14.84 -16.55 9.03
N ALA A 57 -14.74 -16.78 7.73
CA ALA A 57 -13.52 -17.31 7.13
C ALA A 57 -12.40 -16.28 7.25
N ILE A 58 -11.18 -16.71 7.57
CA ILE A 58 -10.06 -15.81 7.85
C ILE A 58 -8.97 -16.03 6.81
N MET A 59 -8.49 -14.94 6.21
CA MET A 59 -7.24 -14.90 5.44
C MET A 59 -6.25 -14.01 6.17
N GLN A 60 -5.05 -14.52 6.44
CA GLN A 60 -4.03 -13.74 7.14
C GLN A 60 -2.64 -14.09 6.63
N GLY A 61 -1.74 -13.10 6.66
CA GLY A 61 -0.38 -13.30 6.22
C GLY A 61 0.34 -12.00 5.95
N ASN A 62 1.31 -12.05 5.04
CA ASN A 62 2.16 -10.91 4.73
C ASN A 62 2.07 -10.52 3.26
N ILE A 63 2.12 -9.21 3.02
CA ILE A 63 2.28 -8.60 1.70
C ILE A 63 3.59 -7.82 1.75
N SER A 64 4.55 -8.17 0.90
CA SER A 64 5.85 -7.53 0.88
C SER A 64 6.29 -7.17 -0.53
N GLY A 65 7.12 -6.14 -0.67
CA GLY A 65 7.66 -5.75 -1.96
C GLY A 65 8.24 -4.34 -1.94
N ASN A 66 8.52 -3.80 -3.11
CA ASN A 66 8.99 -2.44 -3.25
C ASN A 66 8.19 -1.66 -4.31
N LEU A 67 7.85 -0.43 -3.97
CA LEU A 67 7.16 0.51 -4.83
C LEU A 67 8.12 1.64 -5.21
N MET A 68 8.07 2.05 -6.46
CA MET A 68 8.76 3.25 -6.92
C MET A 68 7.75 4.41 -6.93
N LEU A 69 7.74 5.23 -5.89
CA LEU A 69 6.80 6.34 -5.72
C LEU A 69 7.47 7.68 -6.09
N ALA A 70 6.69 8.71 -6.37
CA ALA A 70 7.21 10.05 -6.58
C ALA A 70 7.33 10.80 -5.24
N CYS A 71 8.50 11.35 -4.94
CA CYS A 71 8.69 12.22 -3.78
C CYS A 71 7.88 13.51 -3.94
N GLN A 72 7.00 13.86 -3.00
CA GLN A 72 6.17 15.06 -3.04
C GLN A 72 6.96 16.37 -2.90
N ARG A 73 8.26 16.31 -2.57
CA ARG A 73 9.12 17.49 -2.45
C ARG A 73 9.94 17.78 -3.69
N CYS A 74 10.60 16.77 -4.26
CA CYS A 74 11.47 16.94 -5.43
C CYS A 74 10.89 16.36 -6.73
N LEU A 75 9.78 15.62 -6.65
CA LEU A 75 9.14 14.88 -7.74
C LEU A 75 9.99 13.78 -8.37
N GLU A 76 11.15 13.47 -7.78
CA GLU A 76 11.98 12.36 -8.24
C GLU A 76 11.48 11.01 -7.72
N PRO A 77 11.74 9.91 -8.46
CA PRO A 77 11.42 8.56 -8.02
C PRO A 77 12.15 8.18 -6.73
N MET A 78 11.42 7.56 -5.80
CA MET A 78 11.89 7.07 -4.52
C MET A 78 11.44 5.62 -4.34
N ARG A 79 12.32 4.77 -3.84
CA ARG A 79 11.96 3.41 -3.41
C ARG A 79 11.25 3.47 -2.06
N HIS A 80 10.10 2.82 -1.96
CA HIS A 80 9.35 2.61 -0.73
C HIS A 80 9.14 1.11 -0.54
N ASP A 81 9.67 0.56 0.55
CA ASP A 81 9.52 -0.86 0.88
C ASP A 81 8.19 -1.09 1.61
N ILE A 82 7.50 -2.16 1.21
CA ILE A 82 6.24 -2.62 1.75
C ILE A 82 6.51 -3.91 2.53
N ASP A 83 6.03 -3.97 3.76
CA ASP A 83 6.03 -5.16 4.61
C ASP A 83 4.80 -5.08 5.54
N LEU A 84 3.70 -5.71 5.14
CA LEU A 84 2.38 -5.53 5.73
C LEU A 84 1.81 -6.86 6.21
N GLY A 85 1.71 -6.99 7.54
CA GLY A 85 0.93 -8.05 8.16
C GLY A 85 -0.56 -7.73 8.05
N SER A 86 -1.28 -8.48 7.22
CA SER A 86 -2.69 -8.24 6.92
C SER A 86 -3.57 -9.39 7.41
N ARG A 87 -4.78 -9.07 7.88
CA ARG A 87 -5.79 -10.05 8.29
C ARG A 87 -7.17 -9.60 7.84
N PHE A 88 -7.84 -10.47 7.09
CA PHE A 88 -9.16 -10.24 6.52
C PHE A 88 -10.16 -11.28 7.03
N TYR A 89 -11.39 -10.84 7.21
CA TYR A 89 -12.51 -11.66 7.67
C TYR A 89 -13.60 -11.65 6.60
N PHE A 90 -14.07 -12.83 6.21
CA PHE A 90 -15.05 -12.99 5.15
C PHE A 90 -16.34 -13.64 5.66
N SER A 91 -17.47 -13.09 5.24
CA SER A 91 -18.79 -13.65 5.53
C SER A 91 -19.61 -13.81 4.26
N ARG A 92 -20.47 -14.83 4.22
CA ARG A 92 -21.51 -14.91 3.19
C ARG A 92 -22.63 -13.89 3.51
N PRO A 93 -23.37 -13.42 2.49
CA PRO A 93 -24.53 -12.57 2.69
C PRO A 93 -25.53 -13.19 3.67
N GLY A 94 -26.10 -12.36 4.55
CA GLY A 94 -27.17 -12.78 5.48
C GLY A 94 -26.71 -13.59 6.70
N LEU A 95 -25.43 -13.98 6.79
CA LEU A 95 -24.88 -14.55 8.02
C LEU A 95 -24.57 -13.45 9.03
N ARG A 96 -25.07 -13.61 10.26
CA ARG A 96 -24.66 -12.79 11.40
C ARG A 96 -23.65 -13.57 12.23
N HIS A 97 -22.52 -12.94 12.53
CA HIS A 97 -21.53 -13.48 13.44
C HIS A 97 -21.67 -12.76 14.77
N ASN A 98 -21.93 -13.51 15.84
CA ASN A 98 -22.04 -12.94 17.18
C ASN A 98 -20.63 -12.72 17.76
N GLY A 99 -20.39 -11.57 18.39
CA GLY A 99 -19.12 -11.29 19.08
C GLY A 99 -17.97 -10.80 18.19
N ILE A 100 -18.30 -10.23 17.02
CA ILE A 100 -17.32 -9.68 16.07
C ILE A 100 -17.66 -8.22 15.71
N ASP A 101 -18.29 -7.51 16.64
CA ASP A 101 -18.83 -6.16 16.40
C ASP A 101 -17.74 -5.11 16.12
N ASP A 102 -16.49 -5.39 16.52
CA ASP A 102 -15.33 -4.48 16.37
C ASP A 102 -14.39 -4.85 15.20
N VAL A 103 -14.80 -5.74 14.28
CA VAL A 103 -13.96 -6.17 13.16
C VAL A 103 -14.64 -5.91 11.83
N ASP A 104 -13.89 -5.39 10.87
CA ASP A 104 -14.35 -5.22 9.50
C ASP A 104 -14.46 -6.58 8.80
N VAL A 105 -15.70 -6.98 8.51
CA VAL A 105 -16.03 -8.22 7.81
C VAL A 105 -16.43 -7.91 6.37
N ILE A 106 -15.71 -8.49 5.43
CA ILE A 106 -15.96 -8.38 4.00
C ILE A 106 -17.04 -9.40 3.62
N VAL A 107 -18.17 -8.90 3.13
CA VAL A 107 -19.25 -9.77 2.63
C VAL A 107 -18.94 -10.18 1.19
N VAL A 108 -18.79 -11.47 0.95
CA VAL A 108 -18.44 -12.03 -0.37
C VAL A 108 -19.54 -12.98 -0.84
N GLU A 109 -20.09 -12.70 -2.03
CA GLU A 109 -21.03 -13.57 -2.73
C GLU A 109 -20.34 -14.20 -3.94
N GLY A 110 -19.86 -15.44 -3.77
CA GLY A 110 -19.12 -16.15 -4.82
C GLY A 110 -17.61 -15.92 -4.75
N GLU A 111 -17.02 -15.43 -5.84
CA GLU A 111 -15.58 -15.18 -5.94
C GLU A 111 -15.22 -13.78 -5.43
N LEU A 112 -14.09 -13.70 -4.73
CA LEU A 112 -13.45 -12.48 -4.27
C LEU A 112 -12.41 -12.04 -5.30
N ASP A 113 -12.44 -10.76 -5.69
CA ASP A 113 -11.34 -10.11 -6.39
C ASP A 113 -10.19 -9.87 -5.39
N LEU A 114 -9.21 -10.77 -5.41
CA LEU A 114 -8.06 -10.74 -4.51
C LEU A 114 -7.14 -9.57 -4.85
N TYR A 115 -7.03 -9.21 -6.14
CA TYR A 115 -6.14 -8.13 -6.56
C TYR A 115 -6.65 -6.79 -6.07
N ALA A 116 -7.95 -6.53 -6.19
CA ALA A 116 -8.57 -5.32 -5.64
C ALA A 116 -8.41 -5.22 -4.12
N LEU A 117 -8.60 -6.33 -3.39
CA LEU A 117 -8.44 -6.35 -1.93
C LEU A 117 -7.01 -6.02 -1.51
N ILE A 118 -6.03 -6.66 -2.16
CA ILE A 118 -4.60 -6.45 -1.87
C ILE A 118 -4.15 -5.05 -2.26
N GLU A 119 -4.69 -4.52 -3.36
CA GLU A 119 -4.47 -3.15 -3.79
C GLU A 119 -4.98 -2.14 -2.76
N ASP A 120 -6.19 -2.32 -2.24
CA ASP A 120 -6.73 -1.45 -1.20
C ASP A 120 -5.86 -1.48 0.06
N GLU A 121 -5.44 -2.66 0.52
CA GLU A 121 -4.60 -2.80 1.71
C GLU A 121 -3.26 -2.07 1.55
N VAL A 122 -2.59 -2.25 0.41
CA VAL A 122 -1.31 -1.59 0.12
C VAL A 122 -1.49 -0.08 -0.02
N LEU A 123 -2.56 0.39 -0.66
CA LEU A 123 -2.82 1.83 -0.78
C LEU A 123 -3.12 2.47 0.58
N LEU A 124 -3.87 1.79 1.44
CA LEU A 124 -4.20 2.25 2.79
C LEU A 124 -2.97 2.29 3.70
N SER A 125 -1.97 1.44 3.46
CA SER A 125 -0.73 1.46 4.22
C SER A 125 0.23 2.58 3.82
N LEU A 126 0.02 3.23 2.66
CA LEU A 126 0.93 4.26 2.19
C LEU A 126 0.89 5.49 3.12
N PRO A 127 2.04 6.11 3.41
CA PRO A 127 2.06 7.33 4.19
C PRO A 127 1.32 8.46 3.45
N MET A 128 0.65 9.33 4.21
CA MET A 128 -0.02 10.50 3.64
C MET A 128 0.92 11.41 2.83
N ILE A 129 2.21 11.42 3.18
CA ILE A 129 3.23 12.23 2.53
C ILE A 129 4.41 11.33 2.17
N ILE A 130 4.62 11.11 0.87
CA ILE A 130 5.76 10.36 0.35
C ILE A 130 6.91 11.33 0.09
N MET A 131 7.98 11.24 0.89
CA MET A 131 9.16 12.08 0.72
C MET A 131 10.43 11.31 1.05
N HIS A 132 11.51 11.62 0.33
CA HIS A 132 12.86 11.24 0.74
C HIS A 132 13.14 11.74 2.16
N ALA A 133 14.01 11.03 2.89
CA ALA A 133 14.57 11.55 4.13
C ALA A 133 15.17 12.94 3.87
N ALA A 134 15.11 13.84 4.85
CA ALA A 134 15.45 15.25 4.65
C ALA A 134 16.86 15.48 4.07
N ARG A 135 17.81 14.57 4.32
CA ARG A 135 19.19 14.63 3.80
C ARG A 135 19.39 13.95 2.44
N GLU A 136 18.47 13.08 2.05
CA GLU A 136 18.52 12.33 0.79
C GLU A 136 17.71 13.04 -0.31
N CYS A 137 16.84 13.98 0.06
CA CYS A 137 16.07 14.75 -0.89
C CYS A 137 16.98 15.78 -1.62
N PRO A 138 17.07 15.76 -2.95
CA PRO A 138 17.85 16.75 -3.70
C PRO A 138 17.39 18.19 -3.46
N ALA A 139 16.10 18.39 -3.17
CA ALA A 139 15.55 19.69 -2.81
C ALA A 139 16.04 20.24 -1.46
N ALA A 140 16.75 19.45 -0.65
CA ALA A 140 17.34 19.90 0.61
C ALA A 140 18.49 20.88 0.39
N ALA A 141 19.36 20.61 -0.59
CA ALA A 141 20.47 21.49 -0.95
C ALA A 141 19.97 22.87 -1.42
N LEU A 142 18.92 22.89 -2.24
CA LEU A 142 18.30 24.11 -2.77
C LEU A 142 17.64 25.00 -1.70
N MET A 143 17.24 24.45 -0.55
CA MET A 143 16.71 25.23 0.57
C MET A 143 17.83 25.87 1.39
N ALA A 144 18.94 25.15 1.62
CA ALA A 144 20.09 25.68 2.33
C ALA A 144 20.73 26.88 1.61
N GLU A 145 20.87 26.80 0.28
CA GLU A 145 21.41 27.89 -0.55
C GLU A 145 20.51 29.15 -0.55
N LYS A 146 19.18 28.96 -0.42
CA LYS A 146 18.23 30.08 -0.36
C LYS A 146 18.29 30.85 0.96
N ASP A 147 18.60 30.20 2.08
CA ASP A 147 18.75 30.88 3.36
C ASP A 147 19.99 31.76 3.39
N GLU A 148 21.10 31.33 2.78
CA GLU A 148 22.31 32.16 2.62
C GLU A 148 22.06 33.37 1.70
N ALA A 149 21.32 33.19 0.60
CA ALA A 149 20.97 34.28 -0.31
C ALA A 149 19.96 35.29 0.29
N LYS A 150 19.09 34.85 1.21
CA LYS A 150 18.12 35.74 1.92
C LYS A 150 18.79 36.62 2.96
N LEU A 151 19.84 36.14 3.64
CA LEU A 151 20.62 36.95 4.58
C LEU A 151 21.36 38.11 3.89
N GLN A 152 21.68 37.98 2.59
CA GLN A 152 22.37 39.02 1.82
C GLN A 152 21.44 40.04 1.16
N LYS A 153 20.13 39.77 1.02
CA LYS A 153 19.17 40.73 0.46
C LYS A 153 18.62 41.66 1.53
N GLN A 154 19.42 42.70 1.78
CA GLN A 154 19.02 43.91 2.48
C GLN A 154 17.71 44.49 1.89
N ASN A 155 16.97 45.12 2.79
CA ASN A 155 15.58 45.54 2.69
C ASN A 155 15.21 46.25 1.34
N PRO A 156 14.35 45.67 0.50
CA PRO A 156 13.96 46.26 -0.80
C PRO A 156 13.11 47.54 -0.67
N PHE A 157 12.67 47.87 0.54
CA PHE A 157 11.92 49.09 0.86
C PHE A 157 12.76 50.21 1.47
N ALA A 158 14.09 50.04 1.57
CA ALA A 158 15.00 51.09 2.04
C ALA A 158 14.97 52.36 1.17
N VAL A 159 14.52 52.24 -0.09
CA VAL A 159 14.45 53.32 -1.09
C VAL A 159 13.21 54.22 -0.89
N LEU A 160 12.25 53.86 -0.02
CA LEU A 160 10.98 54.58 0.12
C LEU A 160 10.87 55.45 1.39
N LYS A 161 11.98 55.76 2.08
CA LYS A 161 11.97 56.72 3.19
C LYS A 161 12.11 58.16 2.67
N ASN A 162 10.98 58.79 2.38
CA ASN A 162 10.82 60.26 2.27
C ASN A 162 9.64 60.68 3.13
#